data_AF-A0A6L3F1X7-F1
#
_entry.id   AF-A0A6L3F1X7-F1
#
_cell.length_a   1.000
_cell.length_b   1.000
_cell.length_c   1.000
_cell.angle_alpha   90.00
_cell.angle_beta   90.00
_cell.angle_gamma   90.00
#
_symmetry.space_group_name_H-M   'P 1'
#
loop_
_entity.id
_entity.type
_entity.pdbx_description
1 polymer ?
#
loop_
_entity_poly.entity_id
_entity_poly.type
_entity_poly.pdbx_seq_one_letter_code
_entity_poly.pdbx_strand_id
1 'polypeptide(L)'
;MTESKPTQTRWRILYTLAPLLLLIICLVGINLLNGWYQQTILKNDGGVETAVLDQQPNQPTAIAPPTLAQTLTTPLPTIIPTPSATPYILPTLPSEAQIQLLGPPEDSVFSKNQSLSFYWEWPLPLTEDQSFTVTLLVDDQLYDFGSVIEPNLGLSYRWQLSPASIPNPTETIQWQIQLFSQNSDTPLIVSERRTFSLR
;
A
#
# COMPACT_ATOMS: atom_id res chain seq x y z
N MET A 1 -14.11 -57.30 -39.35
CA MET A 1 -12.98 -56.41 -38.99
C MET A 1 -13.37 -55.01 -39.42
N THR A 2 -13.87 -54.20 -38.48
CA THR A 2 -14.28 -52.81 -38.72
C THR A 2 -13.60 -51.95 -37.67
N GLU A 3 -12.57 -51.23 -38.11
CA GLU A 3 -11.75 -50.33 -37.31
C GLU A 3 -12.43 -48.96 -37.24
N SER A 4 -12.85 -48.54 -36.05
CA SER A 4 -13.49 -47.24 -35.81
C SER A 4 -12.42 -46.16 -35.62
N LYS A 5 -12.29 -45.27 -36.60
CA LYS A 5 -11.44 -44.07 -36.52
C LYS A 5 -12.00 -43.10 -35.46
N PRO A 6 -11.23 -42.73 -34.42
CA PRO A 6 -11.70 -41.76 -33.44
C PRO A 6 -11.85 -40.37 -34.07
N THR A 7 -12.98 -39.74 -33.75
CA THR A 7 -13.50 -38.50 -34.30
C THR A 7 -12.61 -37.29 -33.99
N GLN A 8 -12.00 -36.75 -35.05
CA GLN A 8 -11.10 -35.59 -35.11
C GLN A 8 -11.69 -34.28 -34.54
N THR A 9 -13.01 -34.21 -34.34
CA THR A 9 -13.74 -33.04 -33.87
C THR A 9 -13.46 -32.68 -32.39
N ARG A 10 -13.09 -33.66 -31.55
CA ARG A 10 -12.86 -33.44 -30.12
C ARG A 10 -11.57 -32.66 -29.82
N TRP A 11 -10.56 -32.78 -30.67
CA TRP A 11 -9.27 -32.13 -30.47
C TRP A 11 -9.30 -30.62 -30.74
N ARG A 12 -10.12 -30.17 -31.72
CA ARG A 12 -10.24 -28.74 -32.04
C ARG A 12 -10.85 -27.92 -30.89
N ILE A 13 -11.82 -28.48 -30.17
CA ILE A 13 -12.47 -27.83 -29.04
C ILE A 13 -11.52 -27.68 -27.85
N LEU A 14 -10.63 -28.67 -27.63
CA LEU A 14 -9.61 -28.60 -26.58
C LEU A 14 -8.59 -27.48 -26.83
N TYR A 15 -8.17 -27.26 -28.09
CA TYR A 15 -7.20 -26.20 -28.42
C TYR A 15 -7.78 -24.79 -28.40
N THR A 16 -9.07 -24.59 -28.69
CA THR A 16 -9.71 -23.26 -28.55
C THR A 16 -10.05 -22.91 -27.10
N LEU A 17 -10.37 -23.90 -26.26
CA LEU A 17 -10.69 -23.65 -24.85
C LEU A 17 -9.44 -23.51 -23.97
N ALA A 18 -8.33 -24.15 -24.32
CA ALA A 18 -7.08 -24.07 -23.56
C ALA A 18 -6.58 -22.64 -23.26
N PRO A 19 -6.49 -21.70 -24.24
CA PRO A 19 -6.03 -20.34 -23.95
C PRO A 19 -7.02 -19.56 -23.08
N LEU A 20 -8.33 -19.78 -23.24
CA LEU A 20 -9.36 -19.14 -22.42
C LEU A 20 -9.27 -19.63 -20.96
N LEU A 21 -9.11 -20.93 -20.76
CA LEU A 21 -8.94 -21.53 -19.44
C LEU A 21 -7.68 -21.03 -18.74
N LEU A 22 -6.56 -20.92 -19.49
CA LEU A 22 -5.30 -20.41 -18.96
C LEU A 22 -5.41 -18.94 -18.55
N LEU A 23 -6.12 -18.13 -19.34
CA LEU A 23 -6.39 -16.73 -19.02
C LEU A 23 -7.27 -16.58 -17.78
N ILE A 24 -8.32 -17.40 -17.63
CA ILE A 24 -9.17 -17.42 -16.43
C ILE A 24 -8.34 -17.82 -15.20
N ILE A 25 -7.49 -18.86 -15.31
CA ILE A 25 -6.61 -19.29 -14.20
C ILE A 25 -5.62 -18.18 -13.82
N CYS A 26 -5.02 -17.48 -14.79
CA CYS A 26 -4.15 -16.33 -14.53
C CYS A 26 -4.90 -15.19 -13.81
N LEU A 27 -6.10 -14.84 -14.26
CA LEU A 27 -6.91 -13.78 -13.64
C LEU A 27 -7.32 -14.14 -12.21
N VAL A 28 -7.66 -15.39 -11.95
CA VAL A 28 -7.97 -15.88 -10.60
C VAL A 28 -6.71 -15.86 -9.72
N GLY A 29 -5.57 -16.29 -10.25
CA GLY A 29 -4.28 -16.25 -9.54
C GLY A 29 -3.88 -14.83 -9.13
N ILE A 30 -4.00 -13.86 -10.04
CA ILE A 30 -3.69 -12.44 -9.77
C ILE A 30 -4.64 -11.85 -8.72
N ASN A 31 -5.95 -12.14 -8.80
CA ASN A 31 -6.91 -11.65 -7.81
C ASN A 31 -6.70 -12.26 -6.42
N LEU A 32 -6.35 -13.54 -6.34
CA LEU A 32 -6.02 -14.19 -5.07
C LEU A 32 -4.73 -13.64 -4.46
N LEU A 33 -3.72 -13.35 -5.27
CA LEU A 33 -2.48 -12.72 -4.80
C LEU A 33 -2.76 -11.32 -4.24
N ASN A 34 -3.55 -10.50 -4.94
CA ASN A 34 -3.93 -9.16 -4.46
C ASN A 34 -4.75 -9.22 -3.17
N GLY A 35 -5.64 -10.20 -3.00
CA GLY A 35 -6.42 -10.38 -1.78
C GLY A 35 -5.55 -10.78 -0.57
N TRP A 36 -4.51 -11.58 -0.79
CA TRP A 36 -3.60 -12.02 0.27
C TRP A 36 -2.64 -10.91 0.74
N TYR A 37 -2.22 -10.02 -0.17
CA TYR A 37 -1.45 -8.82 0.20
C TYR A 37 -2.21 -7.92 1.18
N GLN A 38 -3.53 -7.76 1.00
CA GLN A 38 -4.35 -6.94 1.91
C GLN A 38 -4.52 -7.55 3.30
N GLN A 39 -4.43 -8.88 3.44
CA GLN A 39 -4.68 -9.56 4.72
C GLN A 39 -3.45 -9.62 5.65
N THR A 40 -2.25 -9.42 5.11
CA THR A 40 -1.00 -9.40 5.90
C THR A 40 -0.73 -8.05 6.58
N ILE A 41 -1.37 -6.96 6.14
CA ILE A 41 -1.25 -5.62 6.75
C ILE A 41 -2.16 -5.46 7.99
N LEU A 42 -3.20 -6.30 8.17
CA LEU A 42 -4.16 -6.22 9.28
C LEU A 42 -3.97 -7.26 10.40
N LYS A 43 -2.92 -8.09 10.33
CA LYS A 43 -2.68 -9.17 11.32
C LYS A 43 -1.39 -8.97 12.12
N ASN A 44 -1.12 -7.72 12.49
CA ASN A 44 -0.07 -7.37 13.45
C ASN A 44 -0.58 -6.48 14.60
N ASP A 45 -1.88 -6.54 14.92
CA ASP A 45 -2.37 -6.07 16.21
C ASP A 45 -2.30 -7.21 17.23
N GLY A 46 -1.40 -7.01 18.20
CA GLY A 46 -1.18 -7.90 19.33
C GLY A 46 -2.46 -8.13 20.11
N GLY A 47 -2.70 -9.41 20.42
CA GLY A 47 -3.71 -9.82 21.36
C GLY A 47 -3.47 -9.21 22.73
N VAL A 48 -4.52 -8.61 23.30
CA VAL A 48 -4.73 -8.56 24.73
C VAL A 48 -6.02 -9.32 24.99
N GLU A 49 -5.88 -10.55 25.45
CA GLU A 49 -6.97 -11.38 25.93
C GLU A 49 -7.50 -10.80 27.25
N THR A 50 -8.75 -10.33 27.22
CA THR A 50 -9.51 -9.97 28.42
C THR A 50 -10.00 -11.25 29.08
N ALA A 51 -9.32 -11.72 30.13
CA ALA A 51 -9.85 -12.75 31.03
C ALA A 51 -10.55 -12.10 32.23
N VAL A 52 -11.87 -12.28 32.31
CA VAL A 52 -12.71 -11.99 33.48
C VAL A 52 -13.10 -13.33 34.10
N LEU A 53 -12.90 -13.50 35.41
CA LEU A 53 -13.65 -14.47 36.22
C LEU A 53 -13.61 -14.07 37.72
N ASP A 54 -14.77 -13.56 38.17
CA ASP A 54 -15.47 -13.72 39.45
C ASP A 54 -14.74 -13.59 40.82
N GLN A 55 -15.23 -12.67 41.67
CA GLN A 55 -15.94 -13.00 42.93
C GLN A 55 -16.55 -11.77 43.66
N GLN A 56 -17.73 -12.01 44.27
CA GLN A 56 -18.77 -11.12 44.83
C GLN A 56 -18.67 -11.01 46.40
N PRO A 57 -19.44 -10.19 47.18
CA PRO A 57 -18.98 -9.14 48.09
C PRO A 57 -19.02 -9.52 49.61
N ASN A 58 -18.56 -8.65 50.53
CA ASN A 58 -19.24 -8.30 51.81
C ASN A 58 -18.38 -7.43 52.76
N GLN A 59 -19.10 -6.62 53.55
CA GLN A 59 -18.80 -5.48 54.43
C GLN A 59 -17.77 -5.62 55.60
N PRO A 60 -17.43 -4.49 56.30
CA PRO A 60 -16.22 -4.30 57.11
C PRO A 60 -16.43 -4.45 58.64
N THR A 61 -15.33 -4.63 59.38
CA THR A 61 -15.24 -4.29 60.81
C THR A 61 -13.82 -3.82 61.15
N ALA A 62 -13.69 -2.59 61.67
CA ALA A 62 -12.46 -2.04 62.21
C ALA A 62 -12.31 -2.40 63.70
N ILE A 63 -11.11 -2.80 64.13
CA ILE A 63 -10.63 -2.68 65.52
C ILE A 63 -9.11 -2.42 65.49
N ALA A 64 -8.65 -1.40 66.20
CA ALA A 64 -7.24 -1.07 66.47
C ALA A 64 -6.98 -1.21 68.00
N PRO A 65 -5.77 -1.00 68.57
CA PRO A 65 -4.36 -1.27 68.20
C PRO A 65 -3.64 -1.99 69.41
N PRO A 66 -2.33 -1.83 69.77
CA PRO A 66 -1.06 -1.55 69.05
C PRO A 66 0.06 -2.61 69.33
N THR A 67 1.27 -2.42 68.75
CA THR A 67 2.60 -2.50 69.44
C THR A 67 3.71 -3.33 68.75
N LEU A 68 4.80 -2.60 68.42
CA LEU A 68 6.24 -2.96 68.28
C LEU A 68 6.78 -3.77 67.07
N ALA A 69 7.25 -3.00 66.08
CA ALA A 69 8.56 -3.03 65.41
C ALA A 69 9.23 -4.37 65.05
N GLN A 70 9.36 -4.67 63.75
CA GLN A 70 10.50 -5.41 63.17
C GLN A 70 10.87 -4.85 61.79
N THR A 71 12.17 -4.83 61.53
CA THR A 71 12.95 -4.15 60.47
C THR A 71 12.71 -4.69 59.05
N LEU A 72 12.47 -3.80 58.08
CA LEU A 72 12.49 -4.10 56.65
C LEU A 72 13.92 -4.07 56.10
N THR A 73 14.46 -5.23 55.72
CA THR A 73 15.59 -5.31 54.79
C THR A 73 15.07 -5.23 53.36
N THR A 74 15.43 -4.16 52.65
CA THR A 74 15.04 -3.91 51.26
C THR A 74 15.96 -4.67 50.30
N PRO A 75 15.47 -5.54 49.40
CA PRO A 75 16.29 -6.11 48.33
C PRO A 75 16.56 -5.05 47.24
N LEU A 76 17.82 -4.97 46.80
CA LEU A 76 18.30 -4.07 45.75
C LEU A 76 17.64 -4.42 44.39
N PRO A 77 17.10 -3.45 43.61
CA PRO A 77 16.48 -3.74 42.33
C PRO A 77 17.54 -4.10 41.26
N THR A 78 17.38 -5.26 40.64
CA THR A 78 18.11 -5.67 39.43
C THR A 78 17.67 -4.79 38.25
N ILE A 79 18.59 -4.00 37.72
CA ILE A 79 18.37 -3.14 36.56
C ILE A 79 18.46 -4.02 35.31
N ILE A 80 17.33 -4.31 34.67
CA ILE A 80 17.29 -4.96 33.34
C ILE A 80 17.57 -3.85 32.31
N PRO A 81 18.60 -3.94 31.46
CA PRO A 81 18.83 -2.94 30.43
C PRO A 81 17.68 -2.97 29.41
N THR A 82 16.96 -1.86 29.31
CA THR A 82 15.99 -1.62 28.24
C THR A 82 16.74 -1.55 26.90
N PRO A 83 16.33 -2.26 25.84
CA PRO A 83 16.93 -2.10 24.53
C PRO A 83 16.71 -0.65 24.07
N SER A 84 17.82 0.04 23.77
CA SER A 84 17.79 1.39 23.21
C SER A 84 17.31 1.28 21.76
N ALA A 85 16.16 1.87 21.46
CA ALA A 85 15.70 1.98 20.08
C ALA A 85 16.64 2.94 19.33
N THR A 86 17.34 2.42 18.32
CA THR A 86 18.12 3.25 17.39
C THR A 86 17.16 4.14 16.61
N PRO A 87 17.32 5.47 16.60
CA PRO A 87 16.44 6.35 15.83
C PRO A 87 16.57 6.06 14.34
N TYR A 88 15.44 5.88 13.66
CA TYR A 88 15.38 5.70 12.21
C TYR A 88 15.56 7.05 11.52
N ILE A 89 16.61 7.17 10.69
CA ILE A 89 16.92 8.41 9.97
C ILE A 89 16.26 8.33 8.60
N LEU A 90 15.32 9.25 8.31
CA LEU A 90 14.72 9.38 6.99
C LEU A 90 15.81 9.72 5.95
N PRO A 91 15.77 9.16 4.73
CA PRO A 91 16.70 9.51 3.67
C PRO A 91 16.66 11.03 3.42
N THR A 92 17.83 11.67 3.46
CA THR A 92 17.93 13.08 3.06
C THR A 92 18.17 13.15 1.55
N LEU A 93 17.25 13.76 0.82
CA LEU A 93 17.39 13.99 -0.63
C LEU A 93 18.37 15.15 -0.89
N PRO A 94 19.21 15.07 -1.95
CA PRO A 94 20.07 16.18 -2.36
C PRO A 94 19.24 17.32 -2.95
N SER A 95 19.80 18.53 -3.00
CA SER A 95 19.09 19.74 -3.46
C SER A 95 18.64 19.70 -4.93
N GLU A 96 19.24 18.83 -5.74
CA GLU A 96 18.89 18.59 -7.15
C GLU A 96 17.76 17.57 -7.35
N ALA A 97 17.30 16.93 -6.26
CA ALA A 97 16.21 15.98 -6.29
C ALA A 97 14.89 16.70 -6.56
N GLN A 98 14.47 16.75 -7.82
CA GLN A 98 13.19 17.32 -8.23
C GLN A 98 12.52 16.41 -9.25
N ILE A 99 11.21 16.17 -9.07
CA ILE A 99 10.40 15.46 -10.04
C ILE A 99 10.02 16.43 -11.17
N GLN A 100 10.42 16.12 -12.40
CA GLN A 100 10.06 16.91 -13.57
C GLN A 100 8.87 16.27 -14.31
N LEU A 101 7.74 16.96 -14.39
CA LEU A 101 6.55 16.46 -15.07
C LEU A 101 6.65 16.71 -16.58
N LEU A 102 6.64 15.64 -17.36
CA LEU A 102 6.64 15.69 -18.82
C LEU A 102 5.23 15.73 -19.40
N GLY A 103 4.27 15.06 -18.77
CA GLY A 103 2.90 15.05 -19.23
C GLY A 103 1.92 14.36 -18.28
N PRO A 104 0.61 14.66 -18.40
CA PRO A 104 0.04 15.61 -19.35
C PRO A 104 0.37 17.09 -19.04
N PRO A 105 0.34 18.00 -20.02
CA PRO A 105 0.44 19.44 -19.76
C PRO A 105 -0.70 19.96 -18.87
N GLU A 106 -0.50 21.13 -18.27
CA GLU A 106 -1.54 21.84 -17.52
C GLU A 106 -2.80 22.05 -18.37
N ASP A 107 -3.97 21.97 -17.73
CA ASP A 107 -5.29 22.18 -18.33
C ASP A 107 -5.59 21.30 -19.56
N SER A 108 -4.94 20.13 -19.65
CA SER A 108 -5.20 19.17 -20.72
C SER A 108 -6.64 18.66 -20.66
N VAL A 109 -7.24 18.40 -21.83
CA VAL A 109 -8.61 17.87 -21.93
C VAL A 109 -8.58 16.48 -22.55
N PHE A 110 -9.19 15.51 -21.86
CA PHE A 110 -9.26 14.12 -22.30
C PHE A 110 -10.71 13.66 -22.43
N SER A 111 -10.94 12.70 -23.34
CA SER A 111 -12.23 12.02 -23.40
C SER A 111 -12.36 11.04 -22.24
N LYS A 112 -13.58 10.89 -21.69
CA LYS A 112 -13.91 9.88 -20.67
C LYS A 112 -13.60 8.43 -21.09
N ASN A 113 -13.44 8.17 -22.39
CA ASN A 113 -13.15 6.84 -22.93
C ASN A 113 -11.66 6.64 -23.30
N GLN A 114 -10.82 7.67 -23.15
CA GLN A 114 -9.41 7.63 -23.54
C GLN A 114 -8.53 7.39 -22.31
N SER A 115 -7.56 6.48 -22.42
CA SER A 115 -6.57 6.30 -21.34
C SER A 115 -5.75 7.56 -21.11
N LEU A 116 -5.53 7.87 -19.83
CA LEU A 116 -4.64 8.93 -19.36
C LEU A 116 -3.24 8.36 -19.19
N SER A 117 -2.23 9.09 -19.68
CA SER A 117 -0.83 8.70 -19.49
C SER A 117 -0.07 9.84 -18.81
N PHE A 118 0.58 9.50 -17.70
CA PHE A 118 1.39 10.40 -16.91
C PHE A 118 2.86 10.05 -17.14
N TYR A 119 3.69 11.07 -17.37
CA TYR A 119 5.11 10.94 -17.67
C TYR A 119 5.92 11.91 -16.81
N TRP A 120 7.02 11.43 -16.24
CA TRP A 120 7.92 12.26 -15.44
C TRP A 120 9.36 11.74 -15.52
N GLU A 121 10.28 12.62 -15.14
CA GLU A 121 11.70 12.31 -14.98
C GLU A 121 12.13 12.49 -13.53
N TRP A 122 13.17 11.74 -13.18
CA TRP A 122 13.81 11.79 -11.87
C TRP A 122 15.32 11.71 -12.06
N PRO A 123 16.10 12.63 -11.48
CA PRO A 123 17.53 12.76 -11.78
C PRO A 123 18.42 11.73 -11.07
N LEU A 124 17.89 10.99 -10.10
CA LEU A 124 18.66 10.08 -9.25
C LEU A 124 18.19 8.64 -9.43
N PRO A 125 19.05 7.62 -9.24
CA PRO A 125 18.56 6.25 -9.13
C PRO A 125 17.68 6.11 -7.88
N LEU A 126 16.58 5.37 -8.00
CA LEU A 126 15.77 4.99 -6.83
C LEU A 126 16.52 3.97 -5.98
N THR A 127 16.37 4.07 -4.66
CA THR A 127 16.79 3.00 -3.75
C THR A 127 15.75 1.87 -3.74
N GLU A 128 16.12 0.68 -3.24
CA GLU A 128 15.25 -0.50 -3.23
C GLU A 128 13.95 -0.30 -2.42
N ASP A 129 13.97 0.62 -1.46
CA ASP A 129 12.83 0.97 -0.63
C ASP A 129 11.99 2.12 -1.19
N GLN A 130 12.33 2.67 -2.36
CA GLN A 130 11.66 3.83 -2.94
C GLN A 130 10.74 3.48 -4.09
N SER A 131 9.63 4.20 -4.20
CA SER A 131 8.74 4.09 -5.37
C SER A 131 7.94 5.37 -5.62
N PHE A 132 7.59 5.60 -6.88
CA PHE A 132 6.70 6.68 -7.27
C PHE A 132 5.24 6.25 -7.27
N THR A 133 4.38 7.16 -6.86
CA THR A 133 2.91 7.02 -6.90
C THR A 133 2.31 8.17 -7.68
N VAL A 134 1.34 7.88 -8.55
CA VAL A 134 0.50 8.92 -9.17
C VAL A 134 -0.65 9.20 -8.22
N THR A 135 -0.78 10.44 -7.77
CA THR A 135 -1.87 10.85 -6.90
C THR A 135 -2.79 11.81 -7.63
N LEU A 136 -4.09 11.51 -7.64
CA LEU A 136 -5.14 12.41 -8.13
C LEU A 136 -5.85 13.08 -6.95
N LEU A 137 -6.21 14.35 -7.12
CA LEU A 137 -7.09 15.08 -6.22
C LEU A 137 -8.41 15.33 -6.94
N VAL A 138 -9.49 14.69 -6.45
CA VAL A 138 -10.85 14.80 -6.98
C VAL A 138 -11.75 15.19 -5.81
N ASP A 139 -12.46 16.32 -5.90
CA ASP A 139 -13.34 16.84 -4.83
C ASP A 139 -12.67 16.87 -3.44
N ASP A 140 -11.45 17.40 -3.39
CA ASP A 140 -10.61 17.47 -2.17
C ASP A 140 -10.23 16.12 -1.55
N GLN A 141 -10.46 15.01 -2.26
CA GLN A 141 -10.03 13.67 -1.86
C GLN A 141 -8.83 13.21 -2.69
N LEU A 142 -7.83 12.68 -1.99
CA LEU A 142 -6.63 12.11 -2.61
C LEU A 142 -6.86 10.64 -2.97
N TYR A 143 -6.44 10.28 -4.17
CA TYR A 143 -6.51 8.93 -4.70
C TYR A 143 -5.16 8.53 -5.27
N ASP A 144 -4.54 7.53 -4.65
CA ASP A 144 -3.24 7.02 -5.05
C ASP A 144 -3.37 5.87 -6.04
N PHE A 145 -2.58 5.92 -7.10
CA PHE A 145 -2.60 4.96 -8.19
C PHE A 145 -1.22 4.34 -8.39
N GLY A 146 -1.13 3.08 -7.99
CA GLY A 146 0.00 2.22 -8.29
C GLY A 146 1.29 2.59 -7.58
N SER A 147 2.34 1.88 -7.98
CA SER A 147 3.71 2.10 -7.54
C SER A 147 4.64 1.82 -8.72
N VAL A 148 5.55 2.76 -9.01
CA VAL A 148 6.50 2.68 -10.12
C VAL A 148 7.92 2.79 -9.58
N ILE A 149 8.68 1.72 -9.77
CA ILE A 149 10.06 1.57 -9.27
C ILE A 149 11.12 1.65 -10.38
N GLU A 150 10.71 1.51 -11.64
CA GLU A 150 11.62 1.48 -12.78
C GLU A 150 11.20 2.47 -13.88
N PRO A 151 12.17 3.14 -14.52
CA PRO A 151 11.90 3.98 -15.68
C PRO A 151 11.53 3.13 -16.90
N ASN A 152 10.60 3.63 -17.71
CA ASN A 152 10.25 3.03 -19.00
C ASN A 152 11.43 3.21 -19.98
N LEU A 153 12.02 2.10 -20.41
CA LEU A 153 13.18 2.06 -21.31
C LEU A 153 14.41 2.84 -20.79
N GLY A 154 14.54 3.03 -19.47
CA GLY A 154 15.69 3.71 -18.87
C GLY A 154 15.72 5.22 -19.04
N LEU A 155 14.64 5.85 -19.53
CA LEU A 155 14.59 7.29 -19.80
C LEU A 155 13.66 8.03 -18.84
N SER A 156 12.35 7.76 -18.95
CA SER A 156 11.32 8.45 -18.20
C SER A 156 10.41 7.45 -17.51
N TYR A 157 9.81 7.81 -16.40
CA TYR A 157 8.77 7.02 -15.78
C TYR A 157 7.43 7.26 -16.47
N ARG A 158 6.58 6.24 -16.43
CA ARG A 158 5.24 6.29 -17.04
C ARG A 158 4.24 5.55 -16.19
N TRP A 159 3.05 6.11 -16.05
CA TRP A 159 1.87 5.42 -15.56
C TRP A 159 0.69 5.64 -16.50
N GLN A 160 -0.17 4.62 -16.64
CA GLN A 160 -1.38 4.72 -17.46
C GLN A 160 -2.60 4.39 -16.62
N LEU A 161 -3.61 5.26 -16.70
CA LEU A 161 -4.86 5.14 -15.95
C LEU A 161 -6.05 5.13 -16.91
N SER A 162 -7.05 4.29 -16.61
CA SER A 162 -8.35 4.37 -17.25
C SER A 162 -9.20 5.43 -16.53
N PRO A 163 -9.86 6.38 -17.22
CA PRO A 163 -10.77 7.33 -16.57
C PRO A 163 -11.90 6.65 -15.79
N ALA A 164 -12.31 5.45 -16.20
CA ALA A 164 -13.33 4.66 -15.50
C ALA A 164 -12.88 4.18 -14.10
N SER A 165 -11.57 4.22 -13.80
CA SER A 165 -11.02 3.88 -12.49
C SER A 165 -10.97 5.08 -11.53
N ILE A 166 -11.25 6.28 -12.02
CA ILE A 166 -11.29 7.49 -11.20
C ILE A 166 -12.64 7.53 -10.49
N PRO A 167 -12.68 7.55 -9.15
CA PRO A 167 -13.92 7.64 -8.41
C PRO A 167 -14.55 9.03 -8.62
N ASN A 168 -15.85 9.06 -8.88
CA ASN A 168 -16.65 10.28 -9.08
C ASN A 168 -15.93 11.33 -9.95
N PRO A 169 -15.58 11.01 -11.21
CA PRO A 169 -14.76 11.88 -12.01
C PRO A 169 -15.48 13.21 -12.24
N THR A 170 -14.94 14.28 -11.67
CA THR A 170 -15.39 15.64 -11.92
C THR A 170 -14.84 16.15 -13.25
N GLU A 171 -15.30 17.34 -13.66
CA GLU A 171 -14.78 17.96 -14.88
C GLU A 171 -13.34 18.42 -14.74
N THR A 172 -12.83 18.68 -13.54
CA THR A 172 -11.46 19.15 -13.31
C THR A 172 -10.82 18.35 -12.20
N ILE A 173 -9.73 17.69 -12.54
CA ILE A 173 -8.97 16.80 -11.67
C ILE A 173 -7.56 17.35 -11.56
N GLN A 174 -7.03 17.42 -10.35
CA GLN A 174 -5.63 17.75 -10.15
C GLN A 174 -4.81 16.47 -9.99
N TRP A 175 -3.54 16.51 -10.36
CA TRP A 175 -2.65 15.37 -10.25
C TRP A 175 -1.23 15.82 -9.90
N GLN A 176 -0.49 14.91 -9.28
CA GLN A 176 0.90 15.08 -8.90
C GLN A 176 1.57 13.71 -8.80
N ILE A 177 2.90 13.71 -8.79
CA ILE A 177 3.73 12.53 -8.53
C ILE A 177 4.33 12.67 -7.15
N GLN A 178 4.31 11.58 -6.39
CA GLN A 178 4.89 11.50 -5.06
C GLN A 178 5.94 10.39 -5.03
N LEU A 179 7.09 10.66 -4.41
CA LEU A 179 8.09 9.65 -4.10
C LEU A 179 7.94 9.23 -2.65
N PHE A 180 7.78 7.93 -2.41
CA PHE A 180 7.71 7.36 -1.07
C PHE A 180 8.92 6.49 -0.79
N SER A 181 9.29 6.39 0.48
CA SER A 181 10.07 5.26 1.02
C SER A 181 9.10 4.31 1.74
N GLN A 182 9.32 3.00 1.63
CA GLN A 182 8.52 1.98 2.32
C GLN A 182 8.49 2.14 3.85
N ASN A 183 9.40 2.95 4.40
CA ASN A 183 9.52 3.19 5.84
C ASN A 183 8.87 4.53 6.26
N SER A 184 8.15 5.21 5.36
CA SER A 184 7.51 6.49 5.65
C SER A 184 6.11 6.56 5.04
N ASP A 185 5.14 6.94 5.87
CA ASP A 185 3.77 7.27 5.43
C ASP A 185 3.69 8.65 4.78
N THR A 186 4.79 9.41 4.77
CA THR A 186 4.89 10.73 4.16
C THR A 186 5.75 10.67 2.91
N PRO A 187 5.36 11.38 1.83
CA PRO A 187 6.19 11.43 0.64
C PRO A 187 7.51 12.15 0.94
N LEU A 188 8.61 11.57 0.47
CA LEU A 188 9.95 12.17 0.52
C LEU A 188 10.01 13.44 -0.34
N ILE A 189 9.33 13.41 -1.49
CA ILE A 189 9.18 14.55 -2.38
C ILE A 189 7.83 14.48 -3.12
N VAL A 190 7.28 15.65 -3.41
CA VAL A 190 6.06 15.83 -4.20
C VAL A 190 6.40 16.75 -5.37
N SER A 191 5.92 16.41 -6.56
CA SER A 191 6.06 17.26 -7.74
C SER A 191 5.25 18.55 -7.61
N GLU A 192 5.38 19.44 -8.58
CA GLU A 192 4.33 20.43 -8.83
C GLU A 192 2.98 19.75 -9.08
N ARG A 193 1.89 20.49 -8.88
CA ARG A 193 0.55 20.00 -9.17
C ARG A 193 0.11 20.50 -10.53
N ARG A 194 -0.57 19.63 -11.28
CA ARG A 194 -1.17 19.97 -12.56
C ARG A 194 -2.63 19.61 -12.66
N THR A 195 -3.34 20.23 -13.59
CA THR A 195 -4.77 19.99 -13.83
C THR A 195 -5.02 19.28 -15.16
N PHE A 196 -6.11 18.52 -15.23
CA PHE A 196 -6.72 18.10 -16.48
C PHE A 196 -8.23 17.98 -16.33
N SER A 197 -8.93 17.91 -17.46
CA SER A 197 -10.38 17.74 -17.51
C SER A 197 -10.82 16.51 -18.28
N LEU A 198 -11.95 15.93 -17.86
CA LEU A 198 -12.60 14.81 -18.54
C LEU A 198 -13.91 15.26 -19.19
N ARG A 199 -14.04 15.07 -20.50
CA ARG A 199 -15.25 15.42 -21.28
C ARG A 199 -15.82 14.23 -22.03
#